data_AF-A0AAT9H8H7-F1
#
_entry.id   AF-A0AAT9H8H7-F1
#
_cell.length_a   1.000
_cell.length_b   1.000
_cell.length_c   1.000
_cell.angle_alpha   90.00
_cell.angle_beta   90.00
_cell.angle_gamma   90.00
#
_symmetry.space_group_name_H-M   'P 1'
#
loop_
_entity.id
_entity.type
_entity.pdbx_description
1 polymer ?
#
loop_
_entity_poly.entity_id
_entity_poly.type
_entity_poly.pdbx_seq_one_letter_code
_entity_poly.pdbx_strand_id
1 'polypeptide(L)'
;MVGGEKMSKSNLTGIKPQDLTSHFGVDAYRWYFLRAIAFGQDGSFSWEDFSARYTSELANDYGNLASRVAAMVGKYFGGELPATAADGKAEQAIHAGMAQAVAEADRKIGEELDFQGGILAVFDFVKQVNGYITEQEPWKVAKDDSPEGKARLATILYTAAESLRAVAVLLNPIMPETSQKLWDSSARRPASAPSRTRTSRKPAPGACSPPARRSPRARSSSPPRGEADRIACGTHVQRPGSTPDAVGSVTAR
;
A
#
# COMPACT_ATOMS: atom_id res chain seq x y z
N MET A 1 -2.13 15.60 -25.99
CA MET A 1 -3.23 16.54 -26.36
C MET A 1 -4.25 16.56 -25.23
N VAL A 2 -4.87 17.70 -24.89
CA VAL A 2 -6.05 17.71 -23.98
C VAL A 2 -7.30 17.71 -24.84
N GLY A 3 -8.14 16.69 -24.73
CA GLY A 3 -9.35 16.58 -25.55
C GLY A 3 -9.11 16.64 -27.08
N GLY A 4 -7.92 16.27 -27.56
CA GLY A 4 -7.59 16.33 -29.00
C GLY A 4 -7.01 17.66 -29.48
N GLU A 5 -6.54 18.56 -28.60
CA GLU A 5 -5.75 19.74 -29.01
C GLU A 5 -4.32 19.74 -28.46
N LYS A 6 -3.40 20.31 -29.25
CA LYS A 6 -1.98 20.45 -28.92
C LYS A 6 -1.82 21.48 -27.79
N MET A 7 -1.11 21.11 -26.73
CA MET A 7 -0.84 22.01 -25.59
C MET A 7 0.00 23.21 -26.07
N SER A 8 -0.61 24.38 -26.23
CA SER A 8 0.05 25.65 -26.53
C SER A 8 0.07 26.52 -25.27
N LYS A 9 1.19 27.21 -25.00
CA LYS A 9 1.29 28.22 -23.94
C LYS A 9 0.29 29.39 -24.08
N SER A 10 -0.40 29.51 -25.22
CA SER A 10 -1.36 30.59 -25.48
C SER A 10 -2.84 30.18 -25.50
N ASN A 11 -3.19 28.89 -25.41
CA ASN A 11 -4.59 28.46 -25.31
C ASN A 11 -4.86 27.86 -23.92
N LEU A 12 -5.81 28.49 -23.22
CA LEU A 12 -6.29 28.19 -21.88
C LEU A 12 -7.05 26.84 -21.75
N THR A 13 -6.54 25.76 -22.35
CA THR A 13 -6.97 24.38 -22.12
C THR A 13 -5.95 23.54 -21.35
N GLY A 14 -4.83 24.16 -20.95
CA GLY A 14 -3.73 23.48 -20.28
C GLY A 14 -4.02 23.18 -18.82
N ILE A 15 -4.54 21.99 -18.52
CA ILE A 15 -4.58 21.44 -17.17
C ILE A 15 -3.16 21.46 -16.61
N LYS A 16 -2.94 22.23 -15.54
CA LYS A 16 -1.61 22.36 -14.95
C LYS A 16 -1.31 21.10 -14.12
N PRO A 17 -0.07 20.58 -14.15
CA PRO A 17 0.31 19.46 -13.29
C PRO A 17 0.01 19.71 -11.81
N GLN A 18 0.16 20.95 -11.36
CA GLN A 18 -0.11 21.36 -9.98
C GLN A 18 -1.57 21.14 -9.57
N ASP A 19 -2.53 21.34 -10.48
CA ASP A 19 -3.96 21.16 -10.19
C ASP A 19 -4.26 19.67 -9.94
N LEU A 20 -3.66 18.80 -10.76
CA LEU A 20 -3.78 17.34 -10.63
C LEU A 20 -3.12 16.83 -9.36
N THR A 21 -1.87 17.24 -9.09
CA THR A 21 -1.14 16.77 -7.90
C THR A 21 -1.77 17.28 -6.61
N SER A 22 -2.39 18.47 -6.63
CA SER A 22 -3.10 19.00 -5.45
C SER A 22 -4.41 18.27 -5.18
N HIS A 23 -5.11 17.81 -6.23
CA HIS A 23 -6.40 17.14 -6.10
C HIS A 23 -6.27 15.62 -5.85
N PHE A 24 -5.43 14.93 -6.63
CA PHE A 24 -5.30 13.47 -6.61
C PHE A 24 -4.01 12.98 -5.92
N GLY A 25 -3.06 13.87 -5.65
CA GLY A 25 -1.74 13.51 -5.13
C GLY A 25 -0.71 13.24 -6.23
N VAL A 26 0.57 13.27 -5.83
CA VAL A 26 1.71 13.10 -6.74
C VAL A 26 1.80 11.68 -7.30
N ASP A 27 1.50 10.68 -6.48
CA ASP A 27 1.53 9.27 -6.88
C ASP A 27 0.49 8.93 -7.95
N ALA A 28 -0.74 9.41 -7.78
CA ALA A 28 -1.80 9.24 -8.77
C ALA A 28 -1.42 9.87 -10.11
N TYR A 29 -0.79 11.04 -10.07
CA TYR A 29 -0.26 11.70 -11.27
C TYR A 29 0.80 10.82 -11.96
N ARG A 30 1.81 10.35 -11.22
CA ARG A 30 2.88 9.48 -11.77
C ARG A 30 2.32 8.19 -12.37
N TRP A 31 1.42 7.53 -11.63
CA TRP A 31 0.76 6.31 -12.06
C TRP A 31 -0.01 6.53 -13.36
N TYR A 32 -0.87 7.55 -13.43
CA TYR A 32 -1.71 7.77 -14.60
C TYR A 32 -0.88 7.93 -15.88
N PHE A 33 0.16 8.76 -15.86
CA PHE A 33 0.95 9.01 -17.07
C PHE A 33 1.76 7.81 -17.54
N LEU A 34 2.19 6.94 -16.62
CA LEU A 34 2.86 5.67 -16.98
C LEU A 34 1.87 4.57 -17.39
N ARG A 35 0.62 4.66 -16.93
CA ARG A 35 -0.42 3.63 -17.13
C ARG A 35 -1.32 3.90 -18.33
N ALA A 36 -1.63 5.16 -18.62
CA ALA A 36 -2.62 5.56 -19.63
C ALA A 36 -1.99 5.88 -20.98
N ILE A 37 -0.71 6.28 -21.01
CA ILE A 37 -0.01 6.69 -22.23
C ILE A 37 1.10 5.68 -22.51
N ALA A 38 0.99 5.01 -23.66
CA ALA A 38 2.03 4.10 -24.12
C ALA A 38 3.33 4.87 -24.36
N PHE A 39 4.45 4.31 -23.86
CA PHE A 39 5.74 4.96 -23.97
C PHE A 39 6.14 5.15 -25.44
N GLY A 40 6.63 6.34 -25.79
CA GLY A 40 7.03 6.68 -27.15
C GLY A 40 5.89 7.00 -28.12
N GLN A 41 4.63 6.97 -27.68
CA GLN A 41 3.47 7.35 -28.48
C GLN A 41 2.84 8.66 -27.97
N ASP A 42 2.18 9.39 -28.87
CA ASP A 42 1.42 10.58 -28.49
C ASP A 42 0.14 10.16 -27.73
N GLY A 43 0.03 10.61 -26.48
CA GLY A 43 -1.16 10.38 -25.65
C GLY A 43 -2.15 11.53 -25.66
N SER A 44 -3.44 11.19 -25.59
CA SER A 44 -4.50 12.12 -25.20
C SER A 44 -4.71 12.06 -23.68
N PHE A 45 -5.03 13.21 -23.09
CA PHE A 45 -5.29 13.36 -21.68
C PHE A 45 -6.62 14.11 -21.50
N SER A 46 -7.43 13.70 -20.54
CA SER A 46 -8.57 14.49 -20.07
C SER A 46 -8.75 14.30 -18.56
N TRP A 47 -9.37 15.28 -17.91
CA TRP A 47 -9.67 15.20 -16.48
C TRP A 47 -10.62 14.04 -16.16
N GLU A 48 -11.56 13.78 -17.06
CA GLU A 48 -12.55 12.72 -16.96
C GLU A 48 -11.90 11.34 -17.02
N ASP A 49 -11.00 11.08 -17.98
CA ASP A 49 -10.30 9.79 -18.07
C ASP A 49 -9.41 9.56 -16.85
N PHE A 50 -8.70 10.60 -16.38
CA PHE A 50 -7.93 10.52 -15.14
C PHE A 50 -8.81 10.18 -13.94
N SER A 51 -9.90 10.94 -13.75
CA SER A 51 -10.81 10.76 -12.61
C SER A 51 -11.45 9.37 -12.64
N ALA A 52 -11.86 8.90 -13.82
CA ALA A 52 -12.46 7.59 -14.00
C ALA A 52 -11.49 6.47 -13.61
N ARG A 53 -10.26 6.50 -14.13
CA ARG A 53 -9.22 5.49 -13.84
C ARG A 53 -8.73 5.53 -12.40
N TYR A 54 -8.55 6.73 -11.85
CA TYR A 54 -8.24 6.90 -10.43
C TYR A 54 -9.31 6.23 -9.56
N THR A 55 -10.58 6.48 -9.88
CA THR A 55 -11.70 5.92 -9.10
C THR A 55 -11.80 4.41 -9.27
N SER A 56 -11.76 3.89 -10.50
CA SER A 56 -11.93 2.46 -10.74
C SER A 56 -10.72 1.63 -10.31
N GLU A 57 -9.51 1.98 -10.77
CA GLU A 57 -8.32 1.15 -10.56
C GLU A 57 -7.67 1.45 -9.20
N LEU A 58 -7.41 2.72 -8.86
CA LEU A 58 -6.70 3.05 -7.62
C LEU A 58 -7.62 2.98 -6.40
N ALA A 59 -8.77 3.63 -6.43
CA ALA A 59 -9.65 3.68 -5.26
C ALA A 59 -10.44 2.37 -5.06
N ASN A 60 -11.16 1.91 -6.09
CA ASN A 60 -12.10 0.79 -5.94
C ASN A 60 -11.44 -0.59 -5.96
N ASP A 61 -10.36 -0.79 -6.72
CA ASP A 61 -9.67 -2.08 -6.77
C ASP A 61 -8.56 -2.17 -5.72
N TYR A 62 -7.51 -1.35 -5.85
CA TYR A 62 -6.32 -1.45 -5.01
C TYR A 62 -6.54 -0.90 -3.60
N GLY A 63 -7.01 0.34 -3.47
CA GLY A 63 -7.20 1.02 -2.18
C GLY A 63 -8.29 0.38 -1.31
N ASN A 64 -9.40 -0.03 -1.93
CA ASN A 64 -10.46 -0.78 -1.25
C ASN A 64 -9.98 -2.16 -0.77
N LEU A 65 -9.21 -2.89 -1.58
CA LEU A 65 -8.64 -4.17 -1.14
C LEU A 65 -7.74 -3.97 0.08
N ALA A 66 -6.82 -3.00 0.01
CA ALA A 66 -5.91 -2.68 1.10
C ALA A 66 -6.65 -2.33 2.39
N SER A 67 -7.63 -1.41 2.32
CA SER A 67 -8.39 -0.98 3.49
C SER A 67 -9.25 -2.12 4.08
N ARG A 68 -9.88 -2.95 3.24
CA ARG A 68 -10.66 -4.13 3.69
C ARG A 68 -9.78 -5.16 4.39
N VAL A 69 -8.63 -5.51 3.83
CA VAL A 69 -7.70 -6.46 4.44
C VAL A 69 -7.18 -5.92 5.76
N ALA A 70 -6.72 -4.67 5.79
CA ALA A 70 -6.24 -4.04 7.02
C ALA A 70 -7.33 -3.99 8.11
N ALA A 71 -8.57 -3.64 7.76
CA ALA A 71 -9.69 -3.61 8.68
C ALA A 71 -10.02 -5.02 9.24
N MET A 72 -10.01 -6.06 8.39
CA MET A 72 -10.24 -7.44 8.84
C MET A 72 -9.11 -7.91 9.76
N VAL A 73 -7.86 -7.61 9.45
CA VAL A 73 -6.71 -7.96 10.30
C VAL A 73 -6.77 -7.25 11.66
N GLY A 74 -7.09 -5.96 11.66
CA GLY A 74 -7.32 -5.19 12.88
C GLY A 74 -8.45 -5.77 13.72
N LYS A 75 -9.58 -6.10 13.08
CA LYS A 75 -10.79 -6.60 13.74
C LYS A 75 -10.61 -8.00 14.33
N TYR A 76 -10.01 -8.92 13.58
CA TYR A 76 -9.98 -10.35 13.95
C TYR A 76 -8.70 -10.77 14.67
N PHE A 77 -7.60 -10.03 14.48
CA PHE A 77 -6.29 -10.38 15.03
C PHE A 77 -5.60 -9.22 15.75
N GLY A 78 -6.31 -8.12 16.04
CA GLY A 78 -5.75 -6.98 16.78
C GLY A 78 -4.59 -6.27 16.06
N GLY A 79 -4.47 -6.45 14.75
CA GLY A 79 -3.41 -5.85 13.93
C GLY A 79 -2.15 -6.71 13.77
N GLU A 80 -2.09 -7.90 14.36
CA GLU A 80 -0.95 -8.81 14.23
C GLU A 80 -1.39 -10.19 13.73
N LEU A 81 -0.95 -10.56 12.52
CA LEU A 81 -1.31 -11.85 11.95
C LEU A 81 -0.50 -12.98 12.58
N PRO A 82 -1.15 -14.06 13.05
CA PRO A 82 -0.45 -15.23 13.55
C PRO A 82 0.24 -16.01 12.41
N ALA A 83 1.08 -16.97 12.77
CA ALA A 83 1.64 -17.91 11.80
C ALA A 83 0.51 -18.66 11.08
N THR A 84 0.64 -18.81 9.77
CA THR A 84 -0.38 -19.43 8.93
C THR A 84 -0.38 -20.95 9.07
N ALA A 85 -1.55 -21.55 8.82
CA ALA A 85 -1.61 -22.97 8.47
C ALA A 85 -1.09 -23.20 7.04
N ALA A 86 -0.94 -24.47 6.66
CA ALA A 86 -0.48 -24.85 5.32
C ALA A 86 -1.38 -24.28 4.21
N ASP A 87 -0.76 -23.86 3.12
CA ASP A 87 -1.42 -23.33 1.93
C ASP A 87 -2.34 -24.38 1.29
N GLY A 88 -3.55 -23.98 0.95
CA GLY A 88 -4.45 -24.73 0.08
C GLY A 88 -4.22 -24.41 -1.40
N LYS A 89 -5.05 -25.01 -2.26
CA LYS A 89 -5.01 -24.76 -3.71
C LYS A 89 -5.22 -23.29 -4.08
N ALA A 90 -6.08 -22.59 -3.34
CA ALA A 90 -6.38 -21.18 -3.59
C ALA A 90 -5.16 -20.29 -3.29
N GLU A 91 -4.46 -20.55 -2.19
CA GLU A 91 -3.23 -19.82 -1.83
C GLU A 91 -2.11 -20.09 -2.82
N GLN A 92 -1.95 -21.35 -3.26
CA GLN A 92 -0.99 -21.71 -4.31
C GLN A 92 -1.24 -20.97 -5.63
N ALA A 93 -2.51 -20.79 -6.02
CA ALA A 93 -2.87 -20.02 -7.21
C ALA A 93 -2.50 -18.54 -7.07
N ILE A 94 -2.64 -17.95 -5.87
CA ILE A 94 -2.21 -16.59 -5.59
C ILE A 94 -0.67 -16.47 -5.61
N HIS A 95 0.05 -17.43 -5.04
CA HIS A 95 1.51 -17.43 -5.10
C HIS A 95 2.04 -17.55 -6.54
N ALA A 96 1.41 -18.38 -7.37
CA ALA A 96 1.73 -18.47 -8.79
C ALA A 96 1.41 -17.17 -9.55
N GLY A 97 0.24 -16.57 -9.28
CA GLY A 97 -0.15 -15.28 -9.87
C GLY A 97 0.80 -14.15 -9.49
N MET A 98 1.27 -14.12 -8.24
CA MET A 98 2.27 -13.16 -7.77
C MET A 98 3.59 -13.34 -8.52
N ALA A 99 4.08 -14.57 -8.65
CA ALA A 99 5.32 -14.86 -9.37
C ALA A 99 5.22 -14.45 -10.85
N GLN A 100 4.07 -14.70 -11.48
CA GLN A 100 3.80 -14.26 -12.85
C GLN A 100 3.77 -12.74 -12.97
N ALA A 101 3.11 -12.04 -12.05
CA ALA A 101 3.04 -10.58 -12.06
C ALA A 101 4.41 -9.93 -11.87
N VAL A 102 5.26 -10.50 -11.01
CA VAL A 102 6.65 -10.05 -10.82
C VAL A 102 7.43 -10.24 -12.12
N ALA A 103 7.40 -11.44 -12.71
CA ALA A 103 8.14 -11.74 -13.93
C ALA A 103 7.69 -10.86 -15.10
N GLU A 104 6.38 -10.65 -15.24
CA GLU A 104 5.83 -9.85 -16.33
C GLU A 104 6.10 -8.36 -16.14
N ALA A 105 5.98 -7.83 -14.91
CA ALA A 105 6.34 -6.45 -14.63
C ALA A 105 7.83 -6.19 -14.88
N ASP A 106 8.71 -7.11 -14.46
CA ASP A 106 10.16 -7.00 -14.67
C ASP A 106 10.52 -7.00 -16.17
N ARG A 107 9.98 -7.98 -16.92
CA ARG A 107 10.16 -8.08 -18.37
C ARG A 107 9.66 -6.83 -19.09
N LYS A 108 8.43 -6.42 -18.83
CA LYS A 108 7.80 -5.29 -19.54
C LYS A 108 8.44 -3.96 -19.21
N ILE A 109 8.68 -3.68 -17.93
CA ILE A 109 9.23 -2.38 -17.50
C ILE A 109 10.75 -2.34 -17.74
N GLY A 110 11.47 -3.41 -17.41
CA GLY A 110 12.93 -3.46 -17.43
C GLY A 110 13.52 -3.71 -18.82
N GLU A 111 12.92 -4.60 -19.61
CA GLU A 111 13.47 -5.01 -20.91
C GLU A 111 12.76 -4.33 -22.10
N GLU A 112 11.44 -4.20 -22.04
CA GLU A 112 10.62 -3.70 -23.16
C GLU A 112 10.32 -2.20 -23.09
N LEU A 113 10.57 -1.54 -21.94
CA LEU A 113 10.13 -0.17 -21.64
C LEU A 113 8.60 0.03 -21.78
N ASP A 114 7.83 -1.05 -21.63
CA ASP A 114 6.37 -1.06 -21.62
C ASP A 114 5.84 -0.86 -20.18
N PHE A 115 5.88 0.39 -19.71
CA PHE A 115 5.36 0.76 -18.39
C PHE A 115 3.87 0.45 -18.24
N GLN A 116 3.08 0.71 -19.29
CA GLN A 116 1.64 0.48 -19.28
C GLN A 116 1.33 -1.00 -19.06
N GLY A 117 1.93 -1.88 -19.86
CA GLY A 117 1.73 -3.32 -19.76
C GLY A 117 2.26 -3.89 -18.44
N GLY A 118 3.40 -3.39 -17.95
CA GLY A 118 3.93 -3.80 -16.64
C GLY A 118 3.00 -3.42 -15.50
N ILE A 119 2.46 -2.20 -15.49
CA ILE A 119 1.48 -1.77 -14.47
C ILE A 119 0.20 -2.59 -14.59
N LEU A 120 -0.28 -2.83 -15.82
CA LEU A 120 -1.45 -3.68 -16.05
C LEU A 120 -1.29 -5.08 -15.47
N ALA A 121 -0.13 -5.72 -15.64
CA ALA A 121 0.16 -7.03 -15.06
C ALA A 121 0.05 -7.02 -13.53
N VAL A 122 0.54 -5.95 -12.88
CA VAL A 122 0.38 -5.77 -11.42
C VAL A 122 -1.09 -5.61 -11.03
N PHE A 123 -1.87 -4.82 -11.78
CA PHE A 123 -3.29 -4.60 -11.48
C PHE A 123 -4.16 -5.82 -11.77
N ASP A 124 -3.80 -6.66 -12.74
CA ASP A 124 -4.48 -7.93 -12.96
C ASP A 124 -4.24 -8.90 -11.79
N PHE A 125 -3.05 -8.88 -11.18
CA PHE A 125 -2.82 -9.58 -9.91
C PHE A 125 -3.66 -9.00 -8.77
N VAL A 126 -3.81 -7.68 -8.65
CA VAL A 126 -4.72 -7.06 -7.67
C VAL A 126 -6.17 -7.55 -7.86
N LYS A 127 -6.64 -7.69 -9.10
CA LYS A 127 -7.97 -8.27 -9.39
C LYS A 127 -8.05 -9.73 -8.95
N GLN A 128 -7.01 -10.52 -9.18
CA GLN A 128 -6.94 -11.91 -8.74
C GLN A 128 -7.07 -12.02 -7.21
N VAL A 129 -6.38 -11.15 -6.46
CA VAL A 129 -6.46 -11.11 -4.99
C VAL A 129 -7.84 -10.66 -4.50
N ASN A 130 -8.47 -9.70 -5.19
CA ASN A 130 -9.86 -9.31 -4.92
C ASN A 130 -10.83 -10.49 -5.14
N GLY A 131 -10.66 -11.24 -6.23
CA GLY A 131 -11.40 -12.47 -6.50
C GLY A 131 -11.21 -13.50 -5.40
N TYR A 132 -9.97 -13.74 -4.99
CA TYR A 132 -9.65 -14.64 -3.88
C TYR A 132 -10.36 -14.27 -2.57
N ILE A 133 -10.32 -13.01 -2.15
CA ILE A 133 -11.04 -12.58 -0.94
C ILE A 133 -12.56 -12.79 -1.10
N THR A 134 -13.09 -12.59 -2.30
CA THR A 134 -14.51 -12.78 -2.59
C THR A 134 -14.91 -14.26 -2.53
N GLU A 135 -14.08 -15.15 -3.06
CA GLU A 135 -14.31 -16.61 -3.06
C GLU A 135 -14.10 -17.24 -1.68
N GLN A 136 -13.10 -16.77 -0.92
CA GLN A 136 -12.78 -17.33 0.40
C GLN A 136 -13.69 -16.82 1.51
N GLU A 137 -14.45 -15.75 1.26
CA GLU A 137 -15.44 -15.18 2.17
C GLU A 137 -14.98 -15.11 3.64
N PRO A 138 -13.87 -14.41 3.96
CA PRO A 138 -13.29 -14.40 5.30
C PRO A 138 -14.27 -13.94 6.39
N TRP A 139 -15.26 -13.10 6.06
CA TRP A 139 -16.33 -12.69 6.98
C TRP A 139 -17.27 -13.82 7.39
N LYS A 140 -17.38 -14.90 6.60
CA LYS A 140 -18.10 -16.13 6.98
C LYS A 140 -17.20 -17.04 7.80
N VAL A 141 -15.96 -17.24 7.37
CA VAL A 141 -14.97 -18.05 8.11
C VAL A 141 -14.73 -17.50 9.51
N ALA A 142 -14.73 -16.18 9.67
CA ALA A 142 -14.58 -15.51 10.97
C ALA A 142 -15.71 -15.77 11.98
N LYS A 143 -16.81 -16.42 11.57
CA LYS A 143 -17.88 -16.84 12.49
C LYS A 143 -17.59 -18.21 13.12
N ASP A 144 -16.61 -18.95 12.60
CA ASP A 144 -16.17 -20.23 13.15
C ASP A 144 -15.05 -19.99 14.16
N ASP A 145 -15.38 -20.20 15.44
CA ASP A 145 -14.48 -20.00 16.57
C ASP A 145 -13.53 -21.19 16.83
N SER A 146 -13.65 -22.28 16.06
CA SER A 146 -12.77 -23.44 16.15
C SER A 146 -11.31 -23.08 15.85
N PRO A 147 -10.35 -23.87 16.39
CA PRO A 147 -8.94 -23.73 16.02
C PRO A 147 -8.72 -23.78 14.50
N GLU A 148 -9.45 -24.64 13.80
CA GLU A 148 -9.39 -24.82 12.35
C GLU A 148 -9.92 -23.59 11.59
N GLY A 149 -11.08 -23.05 12.00
CA GLY A 149 -11.66 -21.84 11.43
C GLY A 149 -10.77 -20.62 11.60
N LYS A 150 -10.20 -20.44 12.79
CA LYS A 150 -9.23 -19.38 13.09
C LYS A 150 -7.95 -19.51 12.28
N ALA A 151 -7.42 -20.74 12.16
CA ALA A 151 -6.25 -21.01 11.34
C ALA A 151 -6.52 -20.73 9.86
N ARG A 152 -7.71 -21.10 9.34
CA ARG A 152 -8.10 -20.80 7.97
C ARG A 152 -8.23 -19.31 7.72
N LEU A 153 -8.87 -18.57 8.62
CA LEU A 153 -8.98 -17.11 8.53
C LEU A 153 -7.61 -16.44 8.52
N ALA A 154 -6.69 -16.90 9.37
CA ALA A 154 -5.32 -16.39 9.40
C ALA A 154 -4.59 -16.62 8.07
N THR A 155 -4.67 -17.83 7.49
CA THR A 155 -4.09 -18.13 6.17
C THR A 155 -4.67 -17.22 5.09
N ILE A 156 -5.99 -16.98 5.09
CA ILE A 156 -6.63 -16.12 4.09
C ILE A 156 -6.12 -14.68 4.16
N LEU A 157 -6.16 -14.10 5.36
CA LEU A 157 -5.75 -12.71 5.54
C LEU A 157 -4.23 -12.53 5.38
N TYR A 158 -3.44 -13.53 5.74
CA TYR A 158 -1.99 -13.49 5.51
C TYR A 158 -1.66 -13.52 4.02
N THR A 159 -2.29 -14.40 3.25
CA THR A 159 -2.09 -14.48 1.79
C THR A 159 -2.43 -13.15 1.12
N ALA A 160 -3.56 -12.54 1.50
CA ALA A 160 -3.96 -11.24 0.96
C ALA A 160 -3.04 -10.10 1.40
N ALA A 161 -2.61 -10.08 2.68
CA ALA A 161 -1.69 -9.07 3.19
C ALA A 161 -0.30 -9.18 2.54
N GLU A 162 0.21 -10.40 2.33
CA GLU A 162 1.48 -10.62 1.65
C GLU A 162 1.40 -10.23 0.16
N SER A 163 0.28 -10.53 -0.49
CA SER A 163 0.02 -10.08 -1.86
C SER A 163 0.04 -8.55 -1.97
N LEU A 164 -0.59 -7.85 -1.01
CA LEU A 164 -0.56 -6.39 -0.93
C LEU A 164 0.86 -5.84 -0.70
N ARG A 165 1.68 -6.49 0.13
CA ARG A 165 3.10 -6.10 0.31
C ARG A 165 3.89 -6.27 -0.98
N ALA A 166 3.70 -7.38 -1.71
CA ALA A 166 4.35 -7.59 -2.99
C ALA A 166 3.94 -6.52 -4.02
N VAL A 167 2.64 -6.20 -4.11
CA VAL A 167 2.13 -5.10 -4.95
C VAL A 167 2.74 -3.76 -4.54
N ALA A 168 2.88 -3.49 -3.24
CA ALA A 168 3.53 -2.26 -2.76
C ALA A 168 4.98 -2.15 -3.26
N VAL A 169 5.73 -3.25 -3.24
CA VAL A 169 7.11 -3.31 -3.76
C VAL A 169 7.14 -3.05 -5.25
N LEU A 170 6.27 -3.72 -6.02
CA LEU A 170 6.20 -3.58 -7.48
C LEU A 170 5.80 -2.16 -7.91
N LEU A 171 4.91 -1.52 -7.15
CA LEU A 171 4.43 -0.16 -7.45
C LEU A 171 5.31 0.94 -6.84
N ASN A 172 6.25 0.63 -5.95
CA ASN A 172 7.10 1.63 -5.28
C ASN A 172 7.85 2.58 -6.26
N PRO A 173 8.42 2.11 -7.39
CA PRO A 173 9.06 3.02 -8.36
C PRO A 173 8.10 4.08 -8.94
N ILE A 174 6.79 3.79 -8.91
CA ILE A 174 5.74 4.60 -9.53
C ILE A 174 4.99 5.43 -8.48
N MET A 175 4.58 4.82 -7.36
CA MET A 175 3.78 5.39 -6.27
C MET A 175 4.45 5.21 -4.90
N PRO A 176 5.61 5.86 -4.67
CA PRO A 176 6.41 5.61 -3.47
C PRO A 176 5.71 5.97 -2.16
N GLU A 177 4.96 7.08 -2.11
CA GLU A 177 4.28 7.49 -0.87
C GLU A 177 3.14 6.53 -0.50
N THR A 178 2.39 6.08 -1.50
CA THR A 178 1.27 5.15 -1.35
C THR A 178 1.78 3.77 -0.98
N SER A 179 2.85 3.31 -1.63
CA SER A 179 3.52 2.06 -1.26
C SER A 179 4.05 2.10 0.18
N GLN A 180 4.63 3.22 0.62
CA GLN A 180 5.10 3.37 2.00
C GLN A 180 3.93 3.38 2.99
N LYS A 181 2.85 4.13 2.72
CA LYS A 181 1.64 4.14 3.56
C LYS A 181 1.06 2.73 3.69
N LEU A 182 0.99 1.97 2.60
CA LEU A 182 0.54 0.59 2.64
C LEU A 182 1.47 -0.28 3.48
N TRP A 183 2.78 -0.14 3.29
CA TRP A 183 3.79 -0.87 4.05
C TRP A 183 3.66 -0.64 5.56
N ASP A 184 3.50 0.61 5.99
CA ASP A 184 3.35 1.00 7.40
C ASP A 184 2.03 0.53 8.00
N SER A 185 0.95 0.49 7.19
CA SER A 185 -0.38 0.02 7.61
C SER A 185 -0.52 -1.51 7.62
N SER A 186 0.27 -2.21 6.80
CA SER A 186 0.22 -3.66 6.69
C SER A 186 0.71 -4.28 8.01
N ALA A 187 -0.04 -5.25 8.54
CA ALA A 187 0.27 -5.88 9.82
C ALA A 187 1.73 -6.31 9.87
N ARG A 188 2.42 -6.14 11.00
CA ARG A 188 3.82 -6.59 11.09
C ARG A 188 3.85 -8.11 10.85
N ARG A 189 4.80 -8.60 10.03
CA ARG A 189 5.03 -10.05 9.90
C ARG A 189 5.18 -10.62 11.32
N PRO A 190 4.58 -11.78 11.63
CA PRO A 190 4.84 -12.44 12.90
C PRO A 190 6.34 -12.55 13.06
N ALA A 191 6.87 -12.12 14.21
CA ALA A 191 8.28 -12.29 14.51
C ALA A 191 8.61 -13.76 14.25
N SER A 192 9.46 -14.03 13.25
CA SER A 192 9.91 -15.39 12.98
C SER A 192 10.41 -15.94 14.30
N ALA A 193 9.81 -17.02 14.80
CA ALA A 193 10.31 -17.70 15.98
C ALA A 193 11.83 -17.86 15.80
N PRO A 194 12.67 -17.45 16.76
CA PRO A 194 14.11 -17.51 16.58
C PRO A 194 14.45 -18.95 16.21
N SER A 195 15.05 -19.14 15.03
CA SER A 195 15.46 -20.45 14.58
C SER A 195 16.41 -21.01 15.65
N ARG A 196 15.90 -21.90 16.51
CA ARG A 196 16.72 -22.69 17.44
C ARG A 196 17.40 -23.80 16.64
N THR A 197 18.24 -23.39 15.70
CA THR A 197 19.26 -24.21 15.05
C THR A 197 20.51 -23.36 14.84
N ARG A 198 20.91 -22.64 15.90
CA ARG A 198 22.34 -22.40 16.10
C ARG A 198 22.90 -23.70 16.66
N THR A 199 23.21 -24.64 15.77
CA THR A 199 24.11 -25.74 16.11
C THR A 199 25.34 -25.11 16.73
N SER A 200 25.56 -25.41 18.00
CA SER A 200 26.72 -25.00 18.77
C SER A 200 27.94 -25.70 18.21
N ARG A 201 28.42 -25.22 17.06
CA ARG A 201 29.76 -25.57 16.59
C ARG A 201 30.73 -24.80 17.48
N LYS A 202 31.16 -25.48 18.54
CA LYS A 202 32.26 -25.08 19.42
C LYS A 202 33.44 -24.65 18.53
N PRO A 203 33.93 -23.40 18.59
CA PRO A 203 35.09 -23.02 17.81
C PRO A 203 36.31 -23.76 18.35
N ALA A 204 37.09 -24.36 17.44
CA ALA A 204 38.37 -24.98 17.75
C ALA A 204 39.33 -23.91 18.35
N PRO A 205 40.19 -24.26 19.31
CA PRO A 205 41.11 -23.31 19.90
C PRO A 205 42.25 -23.03 18.91
N GLY A 206 42.40 -21.76 18.51
CA GLY A 206 43.55 -21.32 17.71
C GLY A 206 43.17 -20.59 16.44
N ALA A 207 42.70 -19.36 16.57
CA ALA A 207 42.82 -18.35 15.51
C ALA A 207 42.83 -16.96 16.15
N CYS A 208 44.02 -16.37 16.25
CA CYS A 208 44.23 -14.97 16.59
C CYS A 208 43.41 -14.07 15.66
N SER A 209 42.57 -13.22 16.22
CA SER A 209 42.00 -12.09 15.48
C SER A 209 43.01 -10.94 15.44
N PRO A 210 43.21 -10.24 14.31
CA PRO A 210 44.01 -9.02 14.29
C PRO A 210 43.23 -7.86 14.93
N PRO A 211 43.90 -6.91 15.62
CA PRO A 211 43.22 -5.85 16.33
C PRO A 211 42.60 -4.82 15.38
N ALA A 212 41.35 -4.44 15.68
CA ALA A 212 40.59 -3.42 14.98
C ALA A 212 41.29 -2.05 15.03
N ARG A 213 41.46 -1.42 13.86
CA ARG A 213 41.86 -0.01 13.73
C ARG A 213 40.80 0.88 14.37
N ARG A 214 41.20 1.63 15.39
CA ARG A 214 40.41 2.73 15.97
C ARG A 214 40.39 3.92 15.00
N SER A 215 39.21 4.36 14.59
CA SER A 215 39.01 5.67 13.95
C SER A 215 39.07 6.79 15.00
N PRO A 216 39.55 8.01 14.68
CA PRO A 216 39.68 9.10 15.65
C PRO A 216 38.33 9.77 15.92
N ARG A 217 38.05 10.04 17.20
CA ARG A 217 36.95 10.89 17.67
C ARG A 217 37.04 12.29 17.07
N ALA A 218 36.00 12.74 16.38
CA ALA A 218 35.76 14.15 16.11
C ALA A 218 35.28 14.84 17.41
N ARG A 219 35.85 16.01 17.69
CA ARG A 219 35.60 16.83 18.88
C ARG A 219 34.27 17.57 18.74
N SER A 220 33.53 17.63 19.84
CA SER A 220 32.33 18.43 20.05
C SER A 220 32.66 19.92 20.13
N SER A 221 31.94 20.75 19.39
CA SER A 221 31.82 22.19 19.63
C SER A 221 30.35 22.59 19.57
N SER A 222 29.77 22.89 20.73
CA SER A 222 28.45 23.49 20.88
C SER A 222 28.53 25.01 20.69
N PRO A 223 27.51 25.67 20.12
CA PRO A 223 27.23 27.08 20.36
C PRO A 223 26.03 27.28 21.31
N PRO A 224 25.83 28.50 21.85
CA PRO A 224 25.24 28.71 23.18
C PRO A 224 23.71 28.80 23.20
N ARG A 225 23.18 28.66 24.42
CA ARG A 225 21.76 28.78 24.79
C ARG A 225 21.30 30.24 24.70
N GLY A 226 20.11 30.42 24.13
CA GLY A 226 19.32 31.65 24.15
C GLY A 226 17.84 31.32 24.01
N GLU A 227 17.19 31.16 25.16
CA GLU A 227 15.85 31.66 25.50
C GLU A 227 14.76 31.74 24.40
N ALA A 228 13.84 30.78 24.41
CA ALA A 228 12.41 31.01 24.12
C ALA A 228 11.59 29.91 24.78
N ASP A 229 11.02 30.30 25.91
CA ASP A 229 10.13 29.57 26.79
C ASP A 229 8.70 29.57 26.20
N ARG A 230 7.93 28.50 26.49
CA ARG A 230 6.46 28.34 26.29
C ARG A 230 6.03 28.06 24.85
N ILE A 231 5.38 26.92 24.55
CA ILE A 231 3.93 26.75 24.71
C ILE A 231 3.59 25.32 25.16
N ALA A 232 2.66 25.27 26.10
CA ALA A 232 2.20 24.12 26.84
C ALA A 232 1.22 23.22 26.08
N CYS A 233 1.18 22.00 26.59
CA CYS A 233 0.13 21.00 26.51
C CYS A 233 -1.29 21.56 26.75
N GLY A 234 -2.24 21.14 25.90
CA GLY A 234 -3.64 20.90 26.25
C GLY A 234 -4.61 22.07 26.10
N THR A 235 -5.60 21.93 25.20
CA THR A 235 -7.02 22.11 25.57
C THR A 235 -7.95 21.49 24.54
N HIS A 236 -8.93 20.77 25.08
CA HIS A 236 -10.21 20.39 24.49
C HIS A 236 -10.81 21.42 23.55
N VAL A 237 -11.37 20.96 22.43
CA VAL A 237 -12.53 21.62 21.81
C VAL A 237 -13.71 20.68 21.90
N GLN A 238 -14.72 21.17 22.62
CA GLN A 238 -16.01 20.55 22.88
C GLN A 238 -16.89 20.52 21.63
N ARG A 239 -17.75 19.51 21.58
CA ARG A 239 -18.98 19.47 20.76
C ARG A 239 -19.97 20.53 21.27
N PRO A 240 -20.74 21.22 20.41
CA PRO A 240 -22.01 21.81 20.81
C PRO A 240 -23.14 20.77 20.69
N GLY A 241 -23.96 20.70 21.74
CA GLY A 241 -25.11 19.79 21.84
C GLY A 241 -26.39 20.28 21.15
N SER A 242 -27.24 19.31 20.85
CA SER A 242 -28.72 19.27 20.99
C SER A 242 -29.25 20.24 22.06
N THR A 243 -30.41 20.92 21.99
CA THR A 243 -31.80 20.71 21.47
C THR A 243 -32.60 22.01 21.82
N PRO A 244 -33.94 22.22 21.60
CA PRO A 244 -35.03 21.26 21.33
C PRO A 244 -36.09 21.66 20.26
N ASP A 245 -36.94 20.65 20.01
CA ASP A 245 -38.29 20.59 19.42
C ASP A 245 -39.10 21.89 19.20
N ALA A 246 -39.75 21.97 18.02
CA ALA A 246 -41.21 22.21 17.91
C ALA A 246 -41.73 22.07 16.46
N VAL A 247 -42.64 21.11 16.28
CA VAL A 247 -43.96 21.22 15.58
C VAL A 247 -44.00 21.61 14.10
N GLY A 248 -44.63 20.76 13.28
CA GLY A 248 -45.35 21.23 12.09
C GLY A 248 -45.47 20.25 10.92
N SER A 249 -46.38 19.28 11.01
CA SER A 249 -46.91 18.53 9.88
C SER A 249 -47.67 19.43 8.90
N VAL A 250 -47.34 19.42 7.60
CA VAL A 250 -48.30 19.68 6.51
C VAL A 250 -47.94 18.86 5.28
N THR A 251 -48.74 17.83 5.02
CA THR A 251 -49.00 17.24 3.70
C THR A 251 -49.81 18.21 2.84
N ALA A 252 -49.41 18.41 1.58
CA ALA A 252 -50.32 18.91 0.55
C ALA A 252 -49.89 18.43 -0.85
N ARG A 253 -50.72 17.53 -1.38
CA ARG A 253 -51.05 17.24 -2.80
C ARG A 253 -49.96 16.79 -3.76
#